data_AF-A0A8H7QZA3-F1
#
_entry.id   AF-A0A8H7QZA3-F1
#
_cell.length_a   1.000
_cell.length_b   1.000
_cell.length_c   1.000
_cell.angle_alpha   90.00
_cell.angle_beta   90.00
_cell.angle_gamma   90.00
#
_symmetry.space_group_name_H-M   'P 1'
#
loop_
_entity.id
_entity.type
_entity.pdbx_description
1 polymer ?
#
loop_
_entity_poly.entity_id
_entity_poly.type
_entity_poly.pdbx_seq_one_letter_code
_entity_poly.pdbx_strand_id
1 'polypeptide(L)'
;MDNNKTPRTYDEAFLFAMGETNPTSNSKKRTRMFADFYDVVPVAVNDEDGNEVDVILSPNHVEKFQTMLAKPIPLTVSRPVQEASPQTMFPTRDTVNSIGEFGAYSSYLSKRRYTLLTKDMTELLNQDWEIKPSQRFIAARALIGSVIIDTENHRGLLILALEVYGRDPDIDSHAEQRSSTGSTRQSTSIPSVGQNDFEIFTMRQTEGSNISIKLILGTHTFNALVTASTRIDNLVDQPECGPNTVNFGVSPQSHLKYKLYLDAESWSDSLALDKKTNLQSIYTHSRLMQLRQLRTRFHKIDTYSASRSSLFHGHLQQPMTVFTYGKSTTSINSGALSSRFLAMLATSVMRDGQDAHLGKTIVENLLTEFNKETKAKHVIQRVLQLFGDNDTIPIIGNTDLNYIAEELATLLASYLSSTNKKSVIPSLADHLKSY
;
A
#
# COMPACT_ATOMS: atom_id res chain seq x y z
N MET A 1 -48.97 25.45 28.37
CA MET A 1 -47.75 26.14 27.91
C MET A 1 -47.14 25.25 26.86
N ASP A 2 -47.20 25.68 25.59
CA ASP A 2 -46.67 24.96 24.44
C ASP A 2 -45.14 24.84 24.54
N ASN A 3 -44.66 23.64 24.84
CA ASN A 3 -43.25 23.29 24.70
C ASN A 3 -43.04 22.70 23.31
N ASN A 4 -42.94 23.56 22.29
CA ASN A 4 -42.45 23.17 20.97
C ASN A 4 -40.94 22.88 21.08
N LYS A 5 -40.59 21.70 21.63
CA LYS A 5 -39.24 21.15 21.49
C LYS A 5 -39.02 20.82 20.02
N THR A 6 -37.98 21.40 19.43
CA THR A 6 -37.54 21.03 18.09
C THR A 6 -37.15 19.54 18.10
N PRO A 7 -37.60 18.73 17.12
CA PRO A 7 -37.23 17.33 17.07
C PRO A 7 -35.70 17.18 17.01
N ARG A 8 -35.12 16.31 17.84
CA ARG A 8 -33.69 15.99 17.75
C ARG A 8 -33.39 15.41 16.37
N THR A 9 -32.23 15.75 15.81
CA THR A 9 -31.73 15.02 14.64
C THR A 9 -31.41 13.57 15.01
N TYR A 10 -31.32 12.69 14.02
CA TYR A 10 -30.99 11.27 14.22
C TYR A 10 -29.74 11.06 15.09
N ASP A 11 -28.66 11.80 14.80
CA ASP A 11 -27.41 11.71 15.57
C ASP A 11 -27.58 12.21 17.01
N GLU A 12 -28.38 13.25 17.22
CA GLU A 12 -28.63 13.83 18.54
C GLU A 12 -29.48 12.91 19.41
N ALA A 13 -30.51 12.28 18.83
CA ALA A 13 -31.33 11.27 19.52
C ALA A 13 -30.49 10.05 19.92
N PHE A 14 -29.57 9.62 19.05
CA PHE A 14 -28.67 8.51 19.37
C PHE A 14 -27.69 8.85 20.50
N LEU A 15 -27.07 10.02 20.43
CA LEU A 15 -26.16 10.49 21.48
C LEU A 15 -26.88 10.67 22.83
N PHE A 16 -28.10 11.19 22.80
CA PHE A 16 -28.92 11.34 23.99
C PHE A 16 -29.33 10.00 24.59
N ALA A 17 -29.68 9.00 23.77
CA ALA A 17 -29.96 7.64 24.21
C ALA A 17 -28.76 6.96 24.89
N MET A 18 -27.54 7.34 24.49
CA MET A 18 -26.28 6.87 25.09
C MET A 18 -25.89 7.65 26.37
N GLY A 19 -26.66 8.68 26.76
CA GLY A 19 -26.37 9.53 27.91
C GLY A 19 -25.24 10.55 27.68
N GLU A 20 -24.83 10.80 26.44
CA GLU A 20 -23.85 11.86 26.14
C GLU A 20 -24.53 13.24 26.10
N THR A 21 -24.18 14.11 27.05
CA THR A 21 -24.76 15.46 27.18
C THR A 21 -23.98 16.58 26.48
N ASN A 22 -22.71 16.32 26.09
CA ASN A 22 -21.84 17.30 25.42
C ASN A 22 -21.09 16.68 24.22
N PRO A 23 -21.75 16.49 23.06
CA PRO A 23 -21.18 15.74 21.95
C PRO A 23 -20.12 16.54 21.16
N THR A 24 -18.90 16.03 21.12
CA THR A 24 -17.86 16.44 20.16
C THR A 24 -18.14 15.88 18.75
N SER A 25 -17.48 16.42 17.73
CA SER A 25 -17.54 15.88 16.35
C SER A 25 -17.09 14.42 16.24
N ASN A 26 -16.11 14.02 17.05
CA ASN A 26 -15.61 12.65 17.10
C ASN A 26 -16.63 11.69 17.73
N SER A 27 -17.33 12.10 18.79
CA SER A 27 -18.43 11.33 19.38
C SER A 27 -19.56 11.11 18.38
N LYS A 28 -19.97 12.14 17.61
CA LYS A 28 -20.95 11.98 16.52
C LYS A 28 -20.51 10.93 15.50
N LYS A 29 -19.24 10.93 15.09
CA LYS A 29 -18.69 9.97 14.12
C LYS A 29 -18.66 8.54 14.67
N ARG A 30 -18.22 8.36 15.93
CA ARG A 30 -18.22 7.06 16.62
C ARG A 30 -19.63 6.51 16.77
N THR A 31 -20.58 7.36 17.09
CA THR A 31 -21.99 7.00 17.23
C THR A 31 -22.58 6.48 15.93
N ARG A 32 -22.31 7.13 14.79
CA ARG A 32 -22.74 6.62 13.47
C ARG A 32 -22.14 5.25 13.17
N MET A 33 -20.84 5.07 13.42
CA MET A 33 -20.20 3.77 13.25
C MET A 33 -20.84 2.69 14.12
N PHE A 34 -21.19 3.00 15.37
CA PHE A 34 -21.87 2.06 16.26
C PHE A 34 -23.27 1.71 15.74
N ALA A 35 -24.06 2.71 15.32
CA ALA A 35 -25.40 2.51 14.77
C ALA A 35 -25.36 1.63 13.51
N ASP A 36 -24.44 1.92 12.59
CA ASP A 36 -24.25 1.18 11.34
C ASP A 36 -23.74 -0.25 11.60
N PHE A 37 -22.85 -0.43 12.58
CA PHE A 37 -22.25 -1.73 12.87
C PHE A 37 -23.23 -2.71 13.53
N TYR A 38 -24.08 -2.22 14.43
CA TYR A 38 -25.02 -3.05 15.18
C TYR A 38 -26.45 -3.05 14.59
N ASP A 39 -26.69 -2.31 13.51
CA ASP A 39 -28.01 -2.13 12.88
C ASP A 39 -29.08 -1.75 13.91
N VAL A 40 -28.85 -0.61 14.58
CA VAL A 40 -29.71 -0.09 15.63
C VAL A 40 -30.12 1.35 15.37
N VAL A 41 -31.31 1.70 15.86
CA VAL A 41 -31.95 3.01 15.69
C VAL A 41 -32.33 3.61 17.04
N PRO A 42 -32.25 4.95 17.19
CA PRO A 42 -32.75 5.62 18.37
C PRO A 42 -34.27 5.74 18.30
N VAL A 43 -34.94 5.51 19.43
CA VAL A 43 -36.40 5.60 19.58
C VAL A 43 -36.71 6.43 20.82
N ALA A 44 -37.49 7.49 20.65
CA ALA A 44 -38.01 8.28 21.76
C ALA A 44 -39.24 7.61 22.37
N VAL A 45 -39.21 7.39 23.69
CA VAL A 45 -40.34 6.85 24.46
C VAL A 45 -40.85 7.96 25.38
N ASN A 46 -42.13 8.29 25.24
CA ASN A 46 -42.78 9.32 26.06
C ASN A 46 -43.71 8.66 27.08
N ASP A 47 -43.70 9.16 28.32
CA ASP A 47 -44.71 8.81 29.32
C ASP A 47 -45.97 9.69 29.21
N GLU A 48 -46.97 9.41 30.06
CA GLU A 48 -48.24 10.15 30.09
C GLU A 48 -48.08 11.62 30.52
N ASP A 49 -47.00 11.94 31.24
CA ASP A 49 -46.65 13.27 31.70
C ASP A 49 -45.83 14.07 30.66
N GLY A 50 -45.51 13.44 29.51
CA GLY A 50 -44.73 14.04 28.43
C GLY A 50 -43.22 14.05 28.68
N ASN A 51 -42.72 13.25 29.64
CA ASN A 51 -41.30 13.02 29.81
C ASN A 51 -40.80 12.04 28.75
N GLU A 52 -39.66 12.37 28.16
CA GLU A 52 -39.08 11.65 27.03
C GLU A 52 -37.79 10.95 27.46
N VAL A 53 -37.67 9.67 27.13
CA VAL A 53 -36.44 8.88 27.26
C VAL A 53 -36.09 8.29 25.90
N ASP A 54 -34.88 8.56 25.41
CA ASP A 54 -34.39 7.94 24.19
C ASP A 54 -33.76 6.58 24.51
N VAL A 55 -34.13 5.56 23.75
CA VAL A 55 -33.59 4.20 23.83
C VAL A 55 -33.04 3.76 22.48
N ILE A 56 -32.13 2.79 22.47
CA ILE A 56 -31.58 2.20 21.25
C ILE A 56 -32.17 0.80 21.08
N LEU A 57 -32.77 0.55 19.92
CA LEU A 57 -33.40 -0.73 19.57
C LEU A 57 -32.96 -1.14 18.16
N SER A 58 -32.96 -2.44 17.85
CA SER A 58 -32.90 -2.84 16.45
C SER A 58 -34.24 -2.58 15.75
N PRO A 59 -34.28 -2.33 14.43
CA PRO A 59 -35.51 -2.04 13.69
C PRO A 59 -36.63 -3.05 13.96
N ASN A 60 -36.31 -4.35 13.97
CA ASN A 60 -37.27 -5.43 14.25
C ASN A 60 -37.88 -5.35 15.67
N HIS A 61 -37.12 -4.83 16.65
CA HIS A 61 -37.63 -4.65 18.00
C HIS A 61 -38.46 -3.38 18.15
N VAL A 62 -38.30 -2.37 17.28
CA VAL A 62 -39.14 -1.16 17.28
C VAL A 62 -40.61 -1.52 17.02
N GLU A 63 -40.88 -2.27 15.95
CA GLU A 63 -42.26 -2.68 15.59
C GLU A 63 -42.91 -3.52 16.70
N LYS A 64 -42.14 -4.44 17.29
CA LYS A 64 -42.58 -5.27 18.40
C LYS A 64 -42.87 -4.42 19.64
N PHE A 65 -42.01 -3.45 19.93
CA PHE A 65 -42.16 -2.55 21.08
C PHE A 65 -43.37 -1.62 20.93
N GLN A 66 -43.61 -1.06 19.73
CA GLN A 66 -44.82 -0.29 19.43
C GLN A 66 -46.10 -1.10 19.65
N THR A 67 -46.09 -2.37 19.22
CA THR A 67 -47.22 -3.29 19.44
C THR A 67 -47.44 -3.60 20.92
N MET A 68 -46.38 -3.60 21.74
CA MET A 68 -46.46 -3.81 23.19
C MET A 68 -47.01 -2.57 23.90
N LEU A 69 -46.60 -1.37 23.49
CA LEU A 69 -47.11 -0.09 24.02
C LEU A 69 -48.60 0.13 23.74
N ALA A 70 -49.12 -0.41 22.63
CA ALA A 70 -50.54 -0.31 22.29
C ALA A 70 -51.47 -1.16 23.19
N LYS A 71 -50.93 -2.01 24.06
CA LYS A 71 -51.72 -2.85 24.97
C LYS A 71 -51.94 -2.13 26.30
N PRO A 72 -53.11 -2.28 26.95
CA PRO A 72 -53.39 -1.66 28.25
C PRO A 72 -52.68 -2.36 29.42
N ILE A 73 -51.53 -2.99 29.17
CA ILE A 73 -50.76 -3.76 30.15
C ILE A 73 -49.51 -2.95 30.49
N PRO A 74 -49.27 -2.64 31.78
CA PRO A 74 -48.05 -1.98 32.20
C PRO A 74 -46.81 -2.77 31.79
N LEU A 75 -45.88 -2.13 31.09
CA LEU A 75 -44.61 -2.75 30.73
C LEU A 75 -43.69 -2.77 31.95
N THR A 76 -43.04 -3.90 32.17
CA THR A 76 -42.03 -4.04 33.21
C THR A 76 -40.65 -4.08 32.57
N VAL A 77 -39.73 -3.27 33.08
CA VAL A 77 -38.33 -3.27 32.65
C VAL A 77 -37.54 -4.10 33.66
N SER A 78 -37.11 -5.28 33.24
CA SER A 78 -36.14 -6.08 33.99
C SER A 78 -34.73 -5.77 33.50
N ARG A 79 -33.85 -5.36 34.42
CA ARG A 79 -32.42 -5.34 34.13
C ARG A 79 -31.90 -6.77 34.27
N PRO A 80 -31.19 -7.33 33.28
CA PRO A 80 -30.53 -8.61 33.47
C PRO A 80 -29.60 -8.52 34.68
N VAL A 81 -29.54 -9.60 35.47
CA VAL A 81 -28.62 -9.68 36.60
C VAL A 81 -27.22 -9.44 36.04
N GLN A 82 -26.58 -8.39 36.51
CA GLN A 82 -25.21 -8.08 36.15
C GLN A 82 -24.35 -9.14 36.84
N GLU A 83 -24.15 -10.30 36.18
CA GLU A 83 -23.01 -11.15 36.49
C GLU A 83 -21.81 -10.21 36.49
N ALA A 84 -21.08 -10.19 37.62
CA ALA A 84 -20.03 -9.24 37.93
C ALA A 84 -19.39 -8.76 36.65
N SER A 85 -19.58 -7.47 36.33
CA SER A 85 -19.24 -6.88 35.03
C SER A 85 -18.01 -7.63 34.53
N PRO A 86 -18.08 -8.42 33.43
CA PRO A 86 -16.85 -8.94 32.88
C PRO A 86 -16.00 -7.70 32.82
N GLN A 87 -14.84 -7.70 33.49
CA GLN A 87 -13.85 -6.73 33.16
C GLN A 87 -13.66 -7.00 31.68
N THR A 88 -14.35 -6.22 30.85
CA THR A 88 -14.11 -6.16 29.43
C THR A 88 -12.75 -5.51 29.39
N MET A 89 -11.72 -6.31 29.70
CA MET A 89 -10.49 -6.25 28.98
C MET A 89 -10.95 -6.37 27.54
N PHE A 90 -11.25 -5.23 26.93
CA PHE A 90 -11.15 -5.11 25.49
C PHE A 90 -9.77 -5.71 25.20
N PRO A 91 -9.70 -6.88 24.53
CA PRO A 91 -8.43 -7.52 24.31
C PRO A 91 -7.52 -6.47 23.68
N THR A 92 -6.32 -6.30 24.23
CA THR A 92 -5.35 -5.37 23.65
C THR A 92 -5.20 -5.74 22.18
N ARG A 93 -5.70 -4.86 21.30
CA ARG A 93 -5.62 -5.05 19.84
C ARG A 93 -4.23 -4.62 19.39
N ASP A 94 -3.22 -5.41 19.72
CA ASP A 94 -1.82 -5.15 19.41
C ASP A 94 -1.13 -6.29 18.65
N THR A 95 -1.89 -7.34 18.32
CA THR A 95 -1.46 -8.46 17.46
C THR A 95 -2.21 -8.45 16.12
N VAL A 96 -1.60 -9.06 15.10
CA VAL A 96 -2.19 -9.12 13.74
C VAL A 96 -3.58 -9.76 13.79
N ASN A 97 -3.74 -10.86 14.52
CA ASN A 97 -5.01 -11.57 14.63
C ASN A 97 -6.08 -10.69 15.30
N SER A 98 -5.75 -10.05 16.43
CA SER A 98 -6.71 -9.19 17.16
C SER A 98 -7.17 -7.96 16.37
N ILE A 99 -6.31 -7.44 15.49
CA ILE A 99 -6.64 -6.28 14.63
C ILE A 99 -7.42 -6.73 13.39
N GLY A 100 -7.01 -7.85 12.80
CA GLY A 100 -7.57 -8.37 11.55
C GLY A 100 -8.84 -9.19 11.70
N GLU A 101 -9.21 -9.62 12.91
CA GLU A 101 -10.32 -10.55 13.18
C GLU A 101 -11.64 -10.13 12.52
N PHE A 102 -11.97 -8.84 12.62
CA PHE A 102 -13.19 -8.26 12.04
C PHE A 102 -12.91 -7.44 10.78
N GLY A 103 -11.73 -7.57 10.17
CA GLY A 103 -11.37 -6.87 8.95
C GLY A 103 -11.91 -7.54 7.69
N ALA A 104 -11.92 -6.79 6.58
CA ALA A 104 -12.32 -7.29 5.26
C ALA A 104 -11.52 -8.51 4.77
N TYR A 105 -10.35 -8.75 5.36
CA TYR A 105 -9.38 -9.78 4.95
C TYR A 105 -9.05 -10.75 6.09
N SER A 106 -9.94 -10.89 7.08
CA SER A 106 -9.76 -11.76 8.24
C SER A 106 -9.47 -13.22 7.87
N SER A 107 -10.18 -13.75 6.87
CA SER A 107 -9.98 -15.12 6.36
C SER A 107 -8.54 -15.33 5.86
N TYR A 108 -8.02 -14.40 5.04
CA TYR A 108 -6.64 -14.45 4.58
C TYR A 108 -5.66 -14.44 5.77
N LEU A 109 -5.81 -13.48 6.70
CA LEU A 109 -4.90 -13.32 7.83
C LEU A 109 -4.90 -14.52 8.77
N SER A 110 -6.06 -15.14 9.01
CA SER A 110 -6.22 -16.31 9.88
C SER A 110 -5.44 -17.54 9.40
N LYS A 111 -5.14 -17.60 8.10
CA LYS A 111 -4.38 -18.69 7.46
C LYS A 111 -2.87 -18.43 7.42
N ARG A 112 -2.43 -17.23 7.80
CA ARG A 112 -1.01 -16.84 7.81
C ARG A 112 -0.45 -16.88 9.23
N ARG A 113 0.87 -16.92 9.34
CA ARG A 113 1.58 -16.79 10.60
C ARG A 113 2.50 -15.59 10.53
N TYR A 114 2.53 -14.84 11.62
CA TYR A 114 3.27 -13.59 11.70
C TYR A 114 4.18 -13.59 12.91
N THR A 115 5.41 -13.09 12.72
CA THR A 115 6.40 -12.96 13.80
C THR A 115 6.83 -11.50 13.90
N LEU A 116 6.85 -10.97 15.12
CA LEU A 116 7.35 -9.60 15.35
C LEU A 116 8.82 -9.51 14.90
N LEU A 117 9.16 -8.44 14.17
CA LEU A 117 10.54 -8.16 13.77
C LEU A 117 11.44 -8.07 15.01
N THR A 118 12.45 -8.93 15.09
CA THR A 118 13.43 -8.95 16.18
C THR A 118 14.72 -8.26 15.78
N LYS A 119 15.58 -7.97 16.77
CA LYS A 119 16.91 -7.41 16.51
C LYS A 119 17.76 -8.28 15.58
N ASP A 120 17.76 -9.60 15.78
CA ASP A 120 18.52 -10.54 14.94
C ASP A 120 18.01 -10.55 13.50
N MET A 121 16.68 -10.46 13.31
CA MET A 121 16.09 -10.32 11.98
C MET A 121 16.50 -9.00 11.32
N THR A 122 16.49 -7.90 12.08
CA THR A 122 16.94 -6.60 11.59
C THR A 122 18.41 -6.62 11.20
N GLU A 123 19.29 -7.20 12.02
CA GLU A 123 20.72 -7.34 11.72
C GLU A 123 20.94 -8.15 10.44
N LEU A 124 20.19 -9.24 10.26
CA LEU A 124 20.23 -10.02 9.02
C LEU A 124 19.79 -9.20 7.80
N LEU A 125 18.76 -8.37 7.94
CA LEU A 125 18.30 -7.49 6.86
C LEU A 125 19.29 -6.38 6.55
N ASN A 126 19.98 -5.85 7.57
CA ASN A 126 20.82 -4.66 7.51
C ASN A 126 22.29 -4.94 7.11
N GLN A 127 22.55 -6.06 6.43
CA GLN A 127 23.88 -6.39 5.92
C GLN A 127 24.32 -5.45 4.79
N ASP A 128 25.63 -5.28 4.65
CA ASP A 128 26.26 -4.42 3.64
C ASP A 128 26.04 -4.95 2.22
N TRP A 129 25.51 -4.08 1.35
CA TRP A 129 25.18 -4.42 -0.04
C TRP A 129 26.37 -4.34 -0.99
N GLU A 130 27.45 -3.65 -0.62
CA GLU A 130 28.70 -3.63 -1.39
C GLU A 130 29.34 -5.02 -1.32
N ILE A 131 29.37 -5.59 -0.11
CA ILE A 131 29.92 -6.93 0.15
C ILE A 131 28.92 -8.03 -0.26
N LYS A 132 27.62 -7.83 -0.02
CA LYS A 132 26.56 -8.79 -0.34
C LYS A 132 25.45 -8.19 -1.20
N PRO A 133 25.66 -8.04 -2.52
CA PRO A 133 24.67 -7.44 -3.42
C PRO A 133 23.33 -8.18 -3.47
N SER A 134 23.31 -9.49 -3.24
CA SER A 134 22.07 -10.31 -3.23
C SER A 134 21.11 -9.94 -2.11
N GLN A 135 21.58 -9.22 -1.09
CA GLN A 135 20.80 -8.85 0.07
C GLN A 135 19.55 -8.02 -0.28
N ARG A 136 19.59 -7.27 -1.38
CA ARG A 136 18.43 -6.54 -1.91
C ARG A 136 17.23 -7.44 -2.21
N PHE A 137 17.47 -8.67 -2.69
CA PHE A 137 16.41 -9.63 -3.02
C PHE A 137 15.88 -10.33 -1.77
N ILE A 138 16.77 -10.63 -0.84
CA ILE A 138 16.45 -11.24 0.45
C ILE A 138 15.58 -10.28 1.27
N ALA A 139 15.98 -9.00 1.38
CA ALA A 139 15.20 -7.97 2.04
C ALA A 139 13.82 -7.78 1.38
N ALA A 140 13.76 -7.75 0.04
CA ALA A 140 12.50 -7.62 -0.67
C ALA A 140 11.55 -8.79 -0.38
N ARG A 141 12.07 -10.03 -0.40
CA ARG A 141 11.28 -11.24 -0.10
C ARG A 141 10.88 -11.34 1.37
N ALA A 142 11.75 -10.92 2.29
CA ALA A 142 11.47 -10.96 3.72
C ALA A 142 10.33 -10.03 4.13
N LEU A 143 10.28 -8.83 3.53
CA LEU A 143 9.34 -7.77 3.95
C LEU A 143 7.96 -7.89 3.29
N ILE A 144 7.81 -8.65 2.21
CA ILE A 144 6.51 -8.75 1.51
C ILE A 144 5.49 -9.58 2.31
N GLY A 145 4.23 -9.12 2.33
CA GLY A 145 3.20 -9.73 3.17
C GLY A 145 3.30 -9.34 4.65
N SER A 146 4.28 -8.52 5.05
CA SER A 146 4.37 -8.05 6.43
C SER A 146 3.18 -7.17 6.80
N VAL A 147 2.87 -7.14 8.10
CA VAL A 147 1.82 -6.31 8.68
C VAL A 147 2.43 -5.26 9.60
N ILE A 148 2.10 -3.99 9.37
CA ILE A 148 2.42 -2.88 10.27
C ILE A 148 1.23 -2.67 11.20
N ILE A 149 1.48 -2.64 12.51
CA ILE A 149 0.48 -2.34 13.53
C ILE A 149 0.80 -1.01 14.20
N ASP A 150 -0.15 -0.08 14.14
CA ASP A 150 -0.20 1.13 14.98
C ASP A 150 -0.90 0.76 16.29
N THR A 151 -0.12 0.48 17.34
CA THR A 151 -0.65 0.00 18.63
C THR A 151 -1.40 1.07 19.40
N GLU A 152 -1.15 2.35 19.11
CA GLU A 152 -1.81 3.49 19.75
C GLU A 152 -3.22 3.68 19.19
N ASN A 153 -3.38 3.55 17.88
CA ASN A 153 -4.66 3.79 17.21
C ASN A 153 -5.40 2.49 16.80
N HIS A 154 -4.84 1.32 17.14
CA HIS A 154 -5.36 0.00 16.79
C HIS A 154 -5.62 -0.19 15.28
N ARG A 155 -4.69 0.31 14.46
CA ARG A 155 -4.77 0.21 13.00
C ARG A 155 -3.75 -0.80 12.49
N GLY A 156 -4.09 -1.50 11.42
CA GLY A 156 -3.19 -2.46 10.79
C GLY A 156 -3.11 -2.25 9.27
N LEU A 157 -1.92 -2.44 8.72
CA LEU A 157 -1.67 -2.36 7.29
C LEU A 157 -0.91 -3.59 6.80
N LEU A 158 -1.47 -4.32 5.84
CA LEU A 158 -0.82 -5.43 5.14
C LEU A 158 -0.08 -4.89 3.91
N ILE A 159 1.20 -5.26 3.76
CA ILE A 159 2.04 -4.88 2.62
C ILE A 159 1.86 -5.88 1.47
N LEU A 160 1.34 -5.41 0.34
CA LEU A 160 1.02 -6.23 -0.83
C LEU A 160 2.08 -6.14 -1.94
N ALA A 161 2.82 -5.03 -2.02
CA ALA A 161 3.96 -4.86 -2.91
C ALA A 161 4.93 -3.82 -2.34
N LEU A 162 6.23 -4.04 -2.56
CA LEU A 162 7.28 -3.12 -2.16
C LEU A 162 8.50 -3.17 -3.09
N GLU A 163 9.30 -2.12 -3.04
CA GLU A 163 10.51 -1.93 -3.83
C GLU A 163 11.67 -1.55 -2.93
N VAL A 164 12.80 -2.24 -3.05
CA VAL A 164 13.96 -2.02 -2.18
C VAL A 164 15.06 -1.26 -2.93
N TYR A 165 15.60 -0.25 -2.26
CA TYR A 165 16.61 0.69 -2.76
C TYR A 165 17.79 0.75 -1.79
N GLY A 166 19.00 0.70 -2.33
CA GLY A 166 20.22 0.91 -1.55
C GLY A 166 20.30 2.35 -1.04
N ARG A 167 21.11 2.58 -0.02
CA ARG A 167 21.38 3.94 0.48
C ARG A 167 22.62 4.60 -0.08
N ASP A 168 23.57 3.80 -0.54
CA ASP A 168 24.79 4.30 -1.12
C ASP A 168 24.57 4.60 -2.61
N PRO A 169 24.75 5.85 -3.07
CA PRO A 169 24.66 6.22 -4.49
C PRO A 169 25.62 5.45 -5.42
N ASP A 170 26.74 4.94 -4.89
CA ASP A 170 27.70 4.15 -5.66
C ASP A 170 27.23 2.70 -5.86
N ILE A 171 26.36 2.21 -4.97
CA ILE A 171 25.73 0.87 -5.05
C ILE A 171 24.39 0.91 -5.79
N ASP A 172 23.61 1.95 -5.57
CA ASP A 172 22.28 2.15 -6.16
C ASP A 172 22.14 3.61 -6.61
N SER A 173 22.09 3.80 -7.93
CA SER A 173 21.88 5.11 -8.52
C SER A 173 20.50 5.68 -8.17
N HIS A 174 19.59 4.92 -7.59
CA HIS A 174 18.30 5.40 -7.10
C HIS A 174 18.26 5.56 -5.58
N ALA A 175 19.42 5.60 -4.92
CA ALA A 175 19.53 5.83 -3.49
C ALA A 175 18.83 7.12 -3.03
N GLU A 176 18.36 7.11 -1.78
CA GLU A 176 17.73 8.27 -1.14
C GLU A 176 18.66 9.48 -1.21
N GLN A 177 18.26 10.51 -1.96
CA GLN A 177 19.06 11.72 -2.10
C GLN A 177 18.95 12.58 -0.85
N ARG A 178 20.10 12.89 -0.24
CA ARG A 178 20.20 13.93 0.79
C ARG A 178 20.23 15.29 0.09
N SER A 179 19.16 16.08 0.15
CA SER A 179 19.20 17.41 -0.47
C SER A 179 20.21 18.30 0.27
N SER A 180 21.12 18.92 -0.48
CA SER A 180 22.13 19.86 0.02
C SER A 180 21.61 21.30 0.13
N THR A 181 20.39 21.57 -0.33
CA THR A 181 19.81 22.92 -0.42
C THR A 181 18.43 23.03 0.21
N GLY A 182 18.35 23.60 1.42
CA GLY A 182 17.24 24.49 1.82
C GLY A 182 15.98 23.91 2.49
N SER A 183 15.80 24.30 3.75
CA SER A 183 14.55 24.71 4.45
C SER A 183 13.49 23.73 4.95
N THR A 184 13.63 22.41 4.81
CA THR A 184 12.89 21.48 5.68
C THR A 184 13.88 20.59 6.39
N ARG A 185 13.79 20.52 7.74
CA ARG A 185 14.52 19.51 8.52
C ARG A 185 14.35 18.17 7.80
N GLN A 186 15.47 17.64 7.32
CA GLN A 186 15.54 16.49 6.42
C GLN A 186 14.78 15.32 7.03
N SER A 187 13.61 14.97 6.49
CA SER A 187 12.92 13.74 6.86
C SER A 187 13.66 12.60 6.15
N THR A 188 14.61 11.99 6.84
CA THR A 188 15.30 10.80 6.33
C THR A 188 14.63 9.53 6.85
N SER A 189 14.73 8.46 6.08
CA SER A 189 14.35 7.11 6.52
C SER A 189 15.40 6.42 7.38
N ILE A 190 16.56 7.05 7.60
CA ILE A 190 17.66 6.44 8.36
C ILE A 190 17.24 6.33 9.83
N PRO A 191 17.34 5.13 10.44
CA PRO A 191 17.05 4.95 11.85
C PRO A 191 17.94 5.84 12.73
N SER A 192 17.38 6.33 13.85
CA SER A 192 18.13 7.15 14.80
C SER A 192 19.14 6.31 15.58
N VAL A 193 20.36 6.82 15.73
CA VAL A 193 21.45 6.15 16.45
C VAL A 193 21.00 5.81 17.88
N GLY A 194 21.09 4.52 18.23
CA GLY A 194 20.89 4.03 19.60
C GLY A 194 19.44 3.69 19.99
N GLN A 195 18.46 3.79 19.08
CA GLN A 195 17.06 3.44 19.39
C GLN A 195 16.57 2.17 18.71
N ASN A 196 16.84 1.99 17.41
CA ASN A 196 16.55 0.78 16.63
C ASN A 196 17.28 0.85 15.29
N ASP A 197 17.75 -0.28 14.75
CA ASP A 197 18.37 -0.35 13.40
C ASP A 197 17.32 -0.46 12.27
N PHE A 198 16.06 -0.11 12.58
CA PHE A 198 14.92 -0.19 11.68
C PHE A 198 13.92 0.94 11.96
N GLU A 199 13.36 1.50 10.89
CA GLU A 199 12.49 2.67 10.89
C GLU A 199 11.24 2.44 10.06
N ILE A 200 10.08 2.85 10.56
CA ILE A 200 8.82 2.90 9.79
C ILE A 200 8.39 4.36 9.80
N PHE A 201 8.24 4.97 8.62
CA PHE A 201 7.84 6.36 8.54
C PHE A 201 7.17 6.67 7.21
N THR A 202 6.44 7.78 7.17
CA THR A 202 5.90 8.34 5.93
C THR A 202 6.68 9.56 5.50
N MET A 203 7.26 9.51 4.31
CA MET A 203 7.96 10.63 3.69
C MET A 203 6.99 11.49 2.91
N ARG A 204 6.91 12.78 3.24
CA ARG A 204 6.18 13.76 2.44
C ARG A 204 7.14 14.35 1.40
N GLN A 205 6.90 14.06 0.12
CA GLN A 205 7.65 14.62 -0.99
C GLN A 205 6.76 15.56 -1.81
N THR A 206 7.23 16.78 -2.00
CA THR A 206 6.56 17.80 -2.82
C THR A 206 7.33 18.00 -4.11
N GLU A 207 6.66 17.84 -5.25
CA GLU A 207 7.22 18.09 -6.59
C GLU A 207 6.27 19.04 -7.35
N GLY A 208 6.63 20.32 -7.41
CA GLY A 208 5.72 21.37 -7.89
C GLY A 208 4.47 21.48 -7.02
N SER A 209 3.29 21.34 -7.62
CA SER A 209 1.99 21.31 -6.92
C SER A 209 1.60 19.93 -6.40
N ASN A 210 2.33 18.88 -6.76
CA ASN A 210 2.01 17.51 -6.37
C ASN A 210 2.64 17.19 -5.01
N ILE A 211 1.81 16.71 -4.08
CA ILE A 211 2.27 16.20 -2.80
C ILE A 211 2.07 14.68 -2.81
N SER A 212 3.14 13.95 -2.55
CA SER A 212 3.11 12.50 -2.33
C SER A 212 3.52 12.18 -0.90
N ILE A 213 2.85 11.22 -0.30
CA ILE A 213 3.13 10.68 1.03
C ILE A 213 3.52 9.22 0.82
N LYS A 214 4.79 8.89 0.99
CA LYS A 214 5.34 7.57 0.71
C LYS A 214 5.58 6.82 2.00
N LEU A 215 5.02 5.61 2.15
CA LEU A 215 5.33 4.73 3.27
C LEU A 215 6.62 3.98 2.99
N ILE A 216 7.60 4.12 3.89
CA ILE A 216 8.94 3.56 3.70
C ILE A 216 9.35 2.84 4.98
N LEU A 217 9.95 1.67 4.79
CA LEU A 217 10.66 0.91 5.81
C LEU A 217 12.16 1.15 5.63
N GLY A 218 12.81 1.78 6.59
CA GLY A 218 14.21 2.17 6.51
C GLY A 218 15.11 1.33 7.40
N THR A 219 16.29 0.97 6.91
CA THR A 219 17.41 0.44 7.72
C THR A 219 18.64 1.34 7.54
N HIS A 220 19.83 0.94 7.98
CA HIS A 220 21.05 1.68 7.66
C HIS A 220 21.61 1.36 6.26
N THR A 221 21.22 0.25 5.65
CA THR A 221 21.73 -0.16 4.32
C THR A 221 20.74 0.06 3.18
N PHE A 222 19.44 0.05 3.46
CA PHE A 222 18.42 0.21 2.44
C PHE A 222 17.18 0.98 2.91
N ASN A 223 16.33 1.32 1.95
CA ASN A 223 14.96 1.73 2.16
C ASN A 223 14.02 0.88 1.29
N ALA A 224 12.91 0.44 1.85
CA ALA A 224 11.88 -0.31 1.14
C ALA A 224 10.61 0.56 1.04
N LEU A 225 10.32 0.98 -0.18
CA LEU A 225 9.13 1.74 -0.53
C LEU A 225 7.94 0.80 -0.69
N VAL A 226 6.89 1.00 0.10
CA VAL A 226 5.63 0.27 -0.06
C VAL A 226 4.88 0.84 -1.27
N THR A 227 4.57 -0.01 -2.25
CA THR A 227 3.91 0.36 -3.51
C THR A 227 2.55 -0.29 -3.71
N ALA A 228 2.15 -1.20 -2.82
CA ALA A 228 0.76 -1.54 -2.60
C ALA A 228 0.55 -2.03 -1.16
N SER A 229 -0.59 -1.69 -0.59
CA SER A 229 -0.94 -2.09 0.76
C SER A 229 -2.46 -2.10 0.96
N THR A 230 -2.95 -2.70 2.03
CA THR A 230 -4.37 -2.64 2.37
C THR A 230 -4.57 -2.59 3.89
N ARG A 231 -5.61 -1.89 4.34
CA ARG A 231 -5.96 -1.86 5.77
C ARG A 231 -6.58 -3.19 6.17
N ILE A 232 -6.14 -3.71 7.30
CA ILE A 232 -6.65 -4.98 7.83
C ILE A 232 -7.67 -4.81 8.96
N ASP A 233 -7.80 -3.60 9.49
CA ASP A 233 -8.69 -3.29 10.61
C ASP A 233 -10.05 -2.72 10.16
N ASN A 234 -10.29 -2.60 8.86
CA ASN A 234 -11.50 -2.02 8.29
C ASN A 234 -12.25 -3.07 7.43
N LEU A 235 -13.58 -3.02 7.47
CA LEU A 235 -14.50 -3.90 6.73
C LEU A 235 -14.67 -3.50 5.26
N VAL A 236 -14.37 -2.25 4.89
CA VAL A 236 -14.73 -1.71 3.56
C VAL A 236 -13.51 -1.24 2.75
N ASP A 237 -12.31 -1.23 3.32
CA ASP A 237 -11.16 -0.62 2.65
C ASP A 237 -10.66 -1.44 1.46
N GLN A 238 -10.55 -0.74 0.33
CA GLN A 238 -9.89 -1.22 -0.88
C GLN A 238 -8.37 -1.09 -0.73
N PRO A 239 -7.59 -1.98 -1.35
CA PRO A 239 -6.15 -1.83 -1.42
C PRO A 239 -5.74 -0.49 -2.05
N GLU A 240 -4.62 0.05 -1.58
CA GLU A 240 -3.91 1.14 -2.21
C GLU A 240 -2.85 0.58 -3.17
N CYS A 241 -2.68 1.23 -4.31
CA CYS A 241 -1.72 0.83 -5.33
C CYS A 241 -1.03 2.06 -5.93
N GLY A 242 0.31 2.06 -5.88
CA GLY A 242 1.16 3.20 -6.19
C GLY A 242 2.00 3.63 -4.97
N PRO A 243 2.92 4.59 -5.16
CA PRO A 243 3.86 5.00 -4.11
C PRO A 243 3.22 5.86 -3.02
N ASN A 244 1.98 6.33 -3.21
CA ASN A 244 1.29 7.21 -2.28
C ASN A 244 0.44 6.40 -1.31
N THR A 245 0.64 6.60 0.00
CA THR A 245 -0.28 6.13 1.03
C THR A 245 -1.15 7.27 1.52
N VAL A 246 -2.46 7.04 1.56
CA VAL A 246 -3.42 8.06 2.06
C VAL A 246 -4.17 7.58 3.30
N ASN A 247 -4.31 6.26 3.45
CA ASN A 247 -5.08 5.66 4.53
C ASN A 247 -4.22 5.18 5.71
N PHE A 248 -2.89 5.33 5.68
CA PHE A 248 -2.01 4.93 6.79
C PHE A 248 -0.82 5.88 6.96
N GLY A 249 -1.06 7.00 7.65
CA GLY A 249 -0.04 7.99 7.99
C GLY A 249 0.77 7.60 9.22
N VAL A 250 2.10 7.67 9.12
CA VAL A 250 3.01 7.35 10.21
C VAL A 250 3.55 8.65 10.81
N SER A 251 3.21 8.91 12.08
CA SER A 251 3.67 10.13 12.75
C SER A 251 5.19 10.08 12.98
N PRO A 252 5.94 11.17 12.76
CA PRO A 252 7.35 11.24 13.11
C PRO A 252 7.59 10.89 14.59
N GLN A 253 8.76 10.32 14.90
CA GLN A 253 9.29 10.14 16.27
C GLN A 253 8.47 9.21 17.18
N SER A 254 7.71 8.27 16.60
CA SER A 254 6.87 7.34 17.35
C SER A 254 7.27 5.87 17.13
N HIS A 255 8.55 5.55 17.07
CA HIS A 255 9.03 4.19 16.76
C HIS A 255 8.44 3.10 17.68
N LEU A 256 8.14 3.44 18.93
CA LEU A 256 7.56 2.52 19.92
C LEU A 256 6.10 2.13 19.62
N LYS A 257 5.36 2.92 18.81
CA LYS A 257 3.94 2.65 18.54
C LYS A 257 3.70 1.82 17.29
N TYR A 258 4.71 1.69 16.44
CA TYR A 258 4.60 0.92 15.20
C TYR A 258 5.39 -0.38 15.33
N LYS A 259 4.67 -1.51 15.29
CA LYS A 259 5.26 -2.85 15.29
C LYS A 259 5.19 -3.42 13.87
N LEU A 260 6.31 -3.94 13.37
CA LEU A 260 6.34 -4.69 12.11
C LEU A 260 6.29 -6.18 12.41
N TYR A 261 5.32 -6.88 11.82
CA TYR A 261 5.21 -8.32 11.87
C TYR A 261 5.52 -8.91 10.50
N LEU A 262 6.52 -9.78 10.41
CA LEU A 262 6.91 -10.46 9.19
C LEU A 262 6.03 -11.69 8.96
N ASP A 263 5.63 -11.90 7.71
CA ASP A 263 4.97 -13.13 7.30
C ASP A 263 5.98 -14.30 7.33
N ALA A 264 5.62 -15.39 8.02
CA ALA A 264 6.53 -16.49 8.30
C ALA A 264 6.99 -17.24 7.03
N GLU A 265 6.14 -17.33 6.00
CA GLU A 265 6.50 -17.98 4.73
C GLU A 265 7.44 -17.09 3.93
N SER A 266 7.12 -15.79 3.80
CA SER A 266 8.01 -14.80 3.18
C SER A 266 9.39 -14.75 3.84
N TRP A 267 9.43 -14.81 5.16
CA TRP A 267 10.69 -14.89 5.91
C TRP A 267 11.44 -16.20 5.66
N SER A 268 10.76 -17.34 5.71
CA SER A 268 11.40 -18.63 5.43
C SER A 268 11.98 -18.69 4.01
N ASP A 269 11.25 -18.15 3.03
CA ASP A 269 11.71 -18.07 1.65
C ASP A 269 12.92 -17.16 1.49
N SER A 270 12.99 -16.03 2.21
CA SER A 270 14.15 -15.15 2.16
C SER A 270 15.41 -15.83 2.70
N LEU A 271 15.31 -16.62 3.77
CA LEU A 271 16.41 -17.42 4.29
C LEU A 271 16.85 -18.52 3.32
N ALA A 272 15.94 -19.07 2.52
CA ALA A 272 16.28 -20.01 1.45
C ALA A 272 17.03 -19.32 0.30
N LEU A 273 16.73 -18.05 0.02
CA LEU A 273 17.47 -17.25 -0.98
C LEU A 273 18.89 -16.92 -0.53
N ASP A 274 19.10 -16.66 0.77
CA ASP A 274 20.43 -16.37 1.34
C ASP A 274 21.44 -17.50 1.12
N LYS A 275 20.96 -18.74 1.02
CA LYS A 275 21.79 -19.92 0.74
C LYS A 275 22.23 -20.04 -0.72
N LYS A 276 21.71 -19.21 -1.63
CA LYS A 276 21.99 -19.29 -3.07
C LYS A 276 23.17 -18.38 -3.44
N THR A 277 24.09 -18.91 -4.23
CA THR A 277 25.18 -18.13 -4.84
C THR A 277 24.70 -17.42 -6.11
N ASN A 278 25.23 -16.23 -6.40
CA ASN A 278 24.99 -15.47 -7.64
C ASN A 278 23.51 -15.15 -7.92
N LEU A 279 22.76 -14.80 -6.87
CA LEU A 279 21.35 -14.42 -6.99
C LEU A 279 21.20 -13.12 -7.81
N GLN A 280 20.36 -13.15 -8.85
CA GLN A 280 20.08 -12.00 -9.73
C GLN A 280 18.62 -11.52 -9.68
N SER A 281 17.76 -12.26 -8.96
CA SER A 281 16.34 -11.96 -8.79
C SER A 281 15.76 -12.81 -7.64
N ILE A 282 14.59 -12.43 -7.12
CA ILE A 282 13.84 -13.18 -6.10
C ILE A 282 13.33 -14.50 -6.70
N TYR A 283 12.69 -14.40 -7.86
CA TYR A 283 12.21 -15.53 -8.64
C TYR A 283 12.94 -15.59 -9.97
N THR A 284 13.26 -16.79 -10.43
CA THR A 284 13.91 -17.00 -11.75
C THR A 284 12.93 -16.78 -12.90
N HIS A 285 11.64 -17.02 -12.67
CA HIS A 285 10.57 -16.67 -13.58
C HIS A 285 10.12 -15.22 -13.37
N SER A 286 9.45 -14.64 -14.37
CA SER A 286 8.82 -13.31 -14.27
C SER A 286 9.76 -12.18 -13.79
N ARG A 287 11.05 -12.22 -14.15
CA ARG A 287 12.07 -11.21 -13.75
C ARG A 287 11.63 -9.76 -14.02
N LEU A 288 10.93 -9.54 -15.14
CA LEU A 288 10.40 -8.23 -15.50
C LEU A 288 9.37 -7.67 -14.49
N MET A 289 8.60 -8.55 -13.85
CA MET A 289 7.63 -8.14 -12.81
C MET A 289 8.31 -7.71 -11.51
N GLN A 290 9.55 -8.17 -11.29
CA GLN A 290 10.38 -7.85 -10.13
C GLN A 290 11.20 -6.57 -10.33
N LEU A 291 11.07 -5.89 -11.47
CA LEU A 291 11.66 -4.57 -11.64
C LEU A 291 10.88 -3.52 -10.86
N ARG A 292 11.64 -2.61 -10.24
CA ARG A 292 11.14 -1.41 -9.57
C ARG A 292 10.39 -0.51 -10.56
N GLN A 293 9.42 0.27 -10.07
CA GLN A 293 8.78 1.33 -10.83
C GLN A 293 9.72 2.53 -10.94
N LEU A 294 10.70 2.44 -11.83
CA LEU A 294 11.63 3.53 -12.13
C LEU A 294 11.20 4.28 -13.39
N ARG A 295 11.50 5.58 -13.42
CA ARG A 295 11.18 6.47 -14.54
C ARG A 295 12.39 7.23 -15.07
N THR A 296 13.56 6.99 -14.49
CA THR A 296 14.81 7.71 -14.75
C THR A 296 16.00 6.78 -14.76
N ARG A 297 17.14 7.27 -15.27
CA ARG A 297 18.45 6.59 -15.25
C ARG A 297 18.45 5.21 -15.93
N PHE A 298 17.67 5.03 -17.01
CA PHE A 298 17.69 3.84 -17.86
C PHE A 298 19.07 3.49 -18.45
N HIS A 299 20.01 4.43 -18.49
CA HIS A 299 21.41 4.14 -18.85
C HIS A 299 22.25 3.51 -17.72
N LYS A 300 21.69 3.32 -16.52
CA LYS A 300 22.37 2.72 -15.37
C LYS A 300 21.91 1.27 -15.16
N ILE A 301 22.85 0.37 -14.85
CA ILE A 301 22.60 -1.07 -14.77
C ILE A 301 21.63 -1.44 -13.64
N ASP A 302 21.72 -0.77 -12.51
CA ASP A 302 20.94 -0.99 -11.30
C ASP A 302 19.47 -0.53 -11.45
N THR A 303 19.15 0.28 -12.45
CA THR A 303 17.76 0.56 -12.88
C THR A 303 17.01 -0.73 -13.24
N TYR A 304 17.74 -1.75 -13.67
CA TYR A 304 17.19 -3.06 -14.06
C TYR A 304 17.36 -4.12 -12.95
N SER A 305 17.64 -3.69 -11.72
CA SER A 305 17.66 -4.56 -10.53
C SER A 305 16.27 -5.12 -10.24
N ALA A 306 16.18 -6.45 -10.12
CA ALA A 306 14.95 -7.19 -9.80
C ALA A 306 14.62 -7.17 -8.29
N SER A 307 14.73 -6.00 -7.64
CA SER A 307 14.59 -5.80 -6.19
C SER A 307 13.18 -5.34 -5.76
N ARG A 308 12.15 -5.70 -6.53
CA ARG A 308 10.75 -5.51 -6.19
C ARG A 308 10.11 -6.86 -5.87
N SER A 309 9.30 -6.89 -4.82
CA SER A 309 8.50 -8.07 -4.46
C SER A 309 7.02 -7.71 -4.38
N SER A 310 6.18 -8.65 -4.79
CA SER A 310 4.72 -8.59 -4.69
C SER A 310 4.23 -9.85 -3.97
N LEU A 311 3.19 -9.72 -3.15
CA LEU A 311 2.62 -10.85 -2.42
C LEU A 311 1.94 -11.84 -3.37
N PHE A 312 1.35 -11.31 -4.44
CA PHE A 312 0.66 -12.07 -5.46
C PHE A 312 1.34 -11.89 -6.82
N HIS A 313 1.22 -12.90 -7.67
CA HIS A 313 1.98 -12.99 -8.92
C HIS A 313 1.10 -12.93 -10.18
N GLY A 314 -0.22 -12.84 -10.04
CA GLY A 314 -1.13 -12.67 -11.17
C GLY A 314 -0.90 -11.34 -11.91
N HIS A 315 -1.18 -11.32 -13.22
CA HIS A 315 -0.95 -10.14 -14.08
C HIS A 315 -1.65 -8.87 -13.61
N LEU A 316 -2.84 -9.00 -13.02
CA LEU A 316 -3.62 -7.89 -12.45
C LEU A 316 -3.49 -7.79 -10.92
N GLN A 317 -2.67 -8.63 -10.28
CA GLN A 317 -2.49 -8.64 -8.84
C GLN A 317 -1.18 -7.99 -8.40
N GLN A 318 -0.57 -7.21 -9.30
CA GLN A 318 0.66 -6.49 -9.06
C GLN A 318 0.52 -5.07 -9.59
N PRO A 319 1.02 -4.05 -8.87
CA PRO A 319 1.09 -2.70 -9.42
C PRO A 319 1.81 -2.69 -10.78
N MET A 320 1.21 -2.07 -11.77
CA MET A 320 1.81 -1.90 -13.08
C MET A 320 3.02 -0.97 -12.98
N THR A 321 4.09 -1.32 -13.71
CA THR A 321 5.25 -0.45 -13.90
C THR A 321 5.38 -0.09 -15.37
N VAL A 322 6.31 0.83 -15.66
CA VAL A 322 6.68 1.18 -17.03
C VAL A 322 7.13 -0.04 -17.85
N PHE A 323 7.62 -1.09 -17.20
CA PHE A 323 8.09 -2.31 -17.86
C PHE A 323 6.98 -3.36 -18.07
N THR A 324 5.89 -3.30 -17.31
CA THR A 324 4.91 -4.40 -17.25
C THR A 324 3.56 -4.06 -17.87
N TYR A 325 3.21 -2.77 -17.93
CA TYR A 325 1.91 -2.32 -18.46
C TYR A 325 1.57 -2.89 -19.84
N GLY A 326 2.52 -2.87 -20.78
CA GLY A 326 2.30 -3.36 -22.13
C GLY A 326 2.07 -4.87 -22.24
N LYS A 327 2.46 -5.66 -21.23
CA LYS A 327 2.19 -7.11 -21.15
C LYS A 327 0.86 -7.43 -20.49
N SER A 328 0.33 -6.52 -19.67
CA SER A 328 -0.87 -6.75 -18.87
C SER A 328 -2.14 -6.15 -19.48
N THR A 329 -2.06 -5.60 -20.70
CA THR A 329 -3.21 -5.06 -21.43
C THR A 329 -3.36 -5.74 -22.78
N THR A 330 -4.61 -6.00 -23.18
CA THR A 330 -4.95 -6.46 -24.53
C THR A 330 -5.08 -5.30 -25.52
N SER A 331 -5.09 -4.06 -25.04
CA SER A 331 -5.25 -2.88 -25.89
C SER A 331 -3.92 -2.42 -26.47
N ILE A 332 -3.82 -2.36 -27.80
CA ILE A 332 -2.67 -1.78 -28.49
C ILE A 332 -2.86 -0.26 -28.53
N ASN A 333 -2.38 0.42 -27.49
CA ASN A 333 -2.39 1.87 -27.37
C ASN A 333 -0.97 2.42 -27.17
N SER A 334 -0.81 3.75 -27.24
CA SER A 334 0.50 4.40 -27.09
C SER A 334 1.20 4.06 -25.78
N GLY A 335 0.46 3.90 -24.68
CA GLY A 335 1.04 3.43 -23.43
C GLY A 335 1.53 1.98 -23.53
N ALA A 336 0.75 1.09 -24.11
CA ALA A 336 1.14 -0.32 -24.22
C ALA A 336 2.43 -0.47 -25.03
N LEU A 337 2.52 0.25 -26.15
CA LEU A 337 3.70 0.26 -27.02
C LEU A 337 4.92 0.94 -26.37
N SER A 338 4.72 2.05 -25.64
CA SER A 338 5.81 2.68 -24.87
C SER A 338 6.34 1.77 -23.77
N SER A 339 5.45 1.05 -23.08
CA SER A 339 5.85 0.10 -22.05
C SER A 339 6.58 -1.11 -22.65
N ARG A 340 6.14 -1.59 -23.83
CA ARG A 340 6.85 -2.63 -24.57
C ARG A 340 8.25 -2.19 -24.97
N PHE A 341 8.44 -0.95 -25.42
CA PHE A 341 9.77 -0.39 -25.68
C PHE A 341 10.68 -0.48 -24.46
N LEU A 342 10.22 0.04 -23.31
CA LEU A 342 11.00 0.01 -22.07
C LEU A 342 11.25 -1.43 -21.59
N ALA A 343 10.30 -2.34 -21.77
CA ALA A 343 10.45 -3.76 -21.49
C ALA A 343 11.51 -4.44 -22.38
N MET A 344 11.65 -4.01 -23.64
CA MET A 344 12.70 -4.51 -24.54
C MET A 344 14.08 -4.08 -24.06
N LEU A 345 14.25 -2.81 -23.64
CA LEU A 345 15.49 -2.34 -23.03
C LEU A 345 15.84 -3.19 -21.80
N ALA A 346 14.88 -3.34 -20.90
CA ALA A 346 15.06 -4.12 -19.68
C ALA A 346 15.41 -5.58 -19.95
N THR A 347 14.76 -6.21 -20.93
CA THR A 347 15.02 -7.62 -21.27
C THR A 347 16.41 -7.79 -21.87
N SER A 348 16.87 -6.85 -22.69
CA SER A 348 18.23 -6.85 -23.22
C SER A 348 19.25 -6.74 -22.08
N VAL A 349 19.07 -5.78 -21.17
CA VAL A 349 19.95 -5.60 -20.00
C VAL A 349 19.94 -6.80 -19.05
N MET A 350 18.78 -7.41 -18.80
CA MET A 350 18.69 -8.61 -17.97
C MET A 350 19.44 -9.82 -18.53
N ARG A 351 19.61 -9.88 -19.86
CA ARG A 351 20.27 -10.97 -20.57
C ARG A 351 21.75 -10.71 -20.74
N ASP A 352 22.10 -9.50 -21.17
CA ASP A 352 23.45 -9.16 -21.66
C ASP A 352 24.22 -8.23 -20.70
N GLY A 353 23.58 -7.77 -19.62
CA GLY A 353 24.23 -6.96 -18.58
C GLY A 353 24.74 -5.61 -19.11
N GLN A 354 26.02 -5.32 -18.86
CA GLN A 354 26.69 -4.10 -19.31
C GLN A 354 26.80 -4.03 -20.84
N ASP A 355 26.85 -5.19 -21.51
CA ASP A 355 27.01 -5.31 -22.96
C ASP A 355 25.66 -5.30 -23.69
N ALA A 356 24.60 -4.82 -23.04
CA ALA A 356 23.27 -4.81 -23.62
C ALA A 356 23.12 -3.75 -24.71
N HIS A 357 22.60 -4.21 -25.86
CA HIS A 357 22.38 -3.38 -27.04
C HIS A 357 20.90 -3.37 -27.44
N LEU A 358 20.49 -2.26 -28.06
CA LEU A 358 19.20 -2.10 -28.72
C LEU A 358 19.42 -2.21 -30.24
N GLY A 359 18.66 -3.06 -30.92
CA GLY A 359 18.72 -3.22 -32.38
C GLY A 359 17.73 -2.33 -33.11
N LYS A 360 18.15 -1.77 -34.25
CA LYS A 360 17.37 -0.83 -35.08
C LYS A 360 16.08 -1.43 -35.59
N THR A 361 16.15 -2.64 -36.15
CA THR A 361 14.99 -3.38 -36.69
C THR A 361 13.90 -3.60 -35.64
N ILE A 362 14.27 -3.80 -34.37
CA ILE A 362 13.30 -3.98 -33.27
C ILE A 362 12.50 -2.68 -33.05
N VAL A 363 13.16 -1.52 -33.13
CA VAL A 363 12.52 -0.21 -32.98
C VAL A 363 11.63 0.09 -34.18
N GLU A 364 12.10 -0.18 -35.39
CA GLU A 364 11.33 -0.02 -36.63
C GLU A 364 10.06 -0.87 -36.60
N ASN A 365 10.17 -2.15 -36.22
CA ASN A 365 9.02 -3.05 -36.08
C ASN A 365 8.00 -2.51 -35.07
N LEU A 366 8.45 -2.05 -33.89
CA LEU A 366 7.54 -1.46 -32.90
C LEU A 366 6.82 -0.22 -33.44
N LEU A 367 7.50 0.61 -34.23
CA LEU A 367 6.90 1.81 -34.83
C LEU A 367 5.78 1.48 -35.83
N THR A 368 5.86 0.34 -36.52
CA THR A 368 4.78 -0.10 -37.43
C THR A 368 3.47 -0.41 -36.70
N GLU A 369 3.53 -0.72 -35.40
CA GLU A 369 2.35 -1.04 -34.60
C GLU A 369 1.58 0.20 -34.15
N PHE A 370 2.15 1.40 -34.29
CA PHE A 370 1.45 2.64 -33.99
C PHE A 370 0.46 2.99 -35.10
N ASN A 371 -0.83 2.79 -34.82
CA ASN A 371 -1.94 3.11 -35.73
C ASN A 371 -2.26 4.61 -35.88
N LYS A 372 -1.69 5.47 -35.04
CA LYS A 372 -1.93 6.93 -35.02
C LYS A 372 -0.63 7.67 -34.78
N GLU A 373 -0.53 8.88 -35.31
CA GLU A 373 0.52 9.84 -34.93
C GLU A 373 0.24 10.33 -33.51
N THR A 374 1.08 9.90 -32.57
CA THR A 374 0.98 10.28 -31.16
C THR A 374 2.31 10.79 -30.65
N LYS A 375 2.29 11.55 -29.55
CA LYS A 375 3.53 12.02 -28.92
C LYS A 375 4.49 10.88 -28.61
N ALA A 376 4.00 9.74 -28.14
CA ALA A 376 4.82 8.55 -27.89
C ALA A 376 5.49 8.02 -29.17
N LYS A 377 4.76 7.99 -30.30
CA LYS A 377 5.32 7.58 -31.60
C LYS A 377 6.48 8.50 -32.00
N HIS A 378 6.29 9.82 -31.91
CA HIS A 378 7.34 10.80 -32.21
C HIS A 378 8.57 10.65 -31.31
N VAL A 379 8.36 10.36 -30.03
CA VAL A 379 9.46 10.11 -29.09
C VAL A 379 10.23 8.84 -29.47
N ILE A 380 9.55 7.75 -29.86
CA ILE A 380 10.22 6.52 -30.33
C ILE A 380 10.92 6.75 -31.68
N GLN A 381 10.37 7.57 -32.59
CA GLN A 381 11.02 7.92 -33.86
C GLN A 381 12.38 8.61 -33.64
N ARG A 382 12.53 9.41 -32.57
CA ARG A 382 13.83 10.01 -32.21
C ARG A 382 14.88 8.96 -31.86
N VAL A 383 14.50 7.76 -31.40
CA VAL A 383 15.44 6.66 -31.16
C VAL A 383 16.10 6.23 -32.46
N LEU A 384 15.37 6.21 -33.59
CA LEU A 384 15.94 5.84 -34.89
C LEU A 384 17.09 6.75 -35.31
N GLN A 385 17.06 8.02 -34.91
CA GLN A 385 18.11 8.99 -35.20
C GLN A 385 19.40 8.68 -34.43
N LEU A 386 19.31 8.04 -33.26
CA LEU A 386 20.49 7.69 -32.45
C LEU A 386 21.34 6.58 -33.07
N PHE A 387 20.77 5.77 -33.95
CA PHE A 387 21.51 4.70 -34.62
C PHE A 387 22.54 5.24 -35.63
N GLY A 388 22.23 6.35 -36.30
CA GLY A 388 22.99 6.79 -37.47
C GLY A 388 23.11 5.65 -38.48
N ASP A 389 24.35 5.29 -38.82
CA ASP A 389 24.69 4.20 -39.74
C ASP A 389 24.81 2.83 -39.04
N ASN A 390 24.69 2.76 -37.71
CA ASN A 390 24.81 1.52 -36.96
C ASN A 390 23.49 0.73 -36.93
N ASP A 391 23.59 -0.60 -36.87
CA ASP A 391 22.43 -1.48 -36.69
C ASP A 391 22.03 -1.64 -35.22
N THR A 392 22.96 -1.33 -34.29
CA THR A 392 22.73 -1.42 -32.85
C THR A 392 23.34 -0.23 -32.11
N ILE A 393 22.79 0.09 -30.94
CA ILE A 393 23.36 1.09 -30.02
C ILE A 393 23.41 0.50 -28.60
N PRO A 394 24.40 0.89 -27.76
CA PRO A 394 24.46 0.45 -26.38
C PRO A 394 23.27 1.02 -25.59
N ILE A 395 22.78 0.26 -24.61
CA ILE A 395 21.73 0.71 -23.68
C ILE A 395 22.36 1.33 -22.44
N ILE A 396 23.29 0.62 -21.81
CA ILE A 396 23.99 1.08 -20.61
C ILE A 396 25.04 2.12 -21.00
N GLY A 397 25.14 3.20 -20.23
CA GLY A 397 26.01 4.35 -20.53
C GLY A 397 25.47 5.31 -21.60
N ASN A 398 24.38 4.97 -22.30
CA ASN A 398 23.81 5.81 -23.36
C ASN A 398 22.85 6.88 -22.80
N THR A 399 23.37 8.08 -22.54
CA THR A 399 22.60 9.20 -21.97
C THR A 399 21.51 9.72 -22.90
N ASP A 400 21.71 9.68 -24.21
CA ASP A 400 20.73 10.19 -25.18
C ASP A 400 19.51 9.27 -25.27
N LEU A 401 19.74 7.95 -25.33
CA LEU A 401 18.67 6.95 -25.24
C LEU A 401 17.93 7.07 -23.90
N ASN A 402 18.65 7.34 -22.80
CA ASN A 402 18.06 7.57 -21.50
C ASN A 402 17.06 8.72 -21.52
N TYR A 403 17.41 9.90 -22.04
CA TYR A 403 16.49 11.05 -22.08
C TYR A 403 15.19 10.72 -22.84
N ILE A 404 15.29 9.96 -23.93
CA ILE A 404 14.11 9.51 -24.67
C ILE A 404 13.28 8.52 -23.85
N ALA A 405 13.91 7.56 -23.17
CA ALA A 405 13.23 6.60 -22.31
C ALA A 405 12.53 7.26 -21.11
N GLU A 406 13.12 8.31 -20.52
CA GLU A 406 12.52 9.12 -19.44
C GLU A 406 11.28 9.88 -19.91
N GLU A 407 11.33 10.43 -21.12
CA GLU A 407 10.17 11.08 -21.73
C GLU A 407 9.02 10.08 -21.93
N LEU A 408 9.31 8.86 -22.44
CA LEU A 408 8.30 7.80 -22.57
C LEU A 408 7.74 7.36 -21.22
N ALA A 409 8.59 7.17 -20.21
CA ALA A 409 8.17 6.82 -18.85
C ALA A 409 7.24 7.87 -18.24
N THR A 410 7.47 9.15 -18.56
CA THR A 410 6.60 10.26 -18.14
C THR A 410 5.23 10.18 -18.82
N LEU A 411 5.18 9.93 -20.13
CA LEU A 411 3.92 9.76 -20.87
C LEU A 411 3.10 8.56 -20.39
N LEU A 412 3.76 7.53 -19.85
CA LEU A 412 3.13 6.33 -19.29
C LEU A 412 2.40 6.56 -17.97
N ALA A 413 2.77 7.59 -17.19
CA ALA A 413 2.33 7.73 -15.80
C ALA A 413 0.80 7.71 -15.62
N SER A 414 0.06 8.37 -16.52
CA SER A 414 -1.41 8.42 -16.47
C SER A 414 -2.06 7.07 -16.77
N TYR A 415 -1.50 6.29 -17.71
CA TYR A 415 -1.96 4.94 -18.02
C TYR A 415 -1.77 4.00 -16.82
N LEU A 416 -0.59 4.06 -16.19
CA LEU A 416 -0.29 3.25 -15.00
C LEU A 416 -1.27 3.55 -13.86
N SER A 417 -1.45 4.84 -13.54
CA SER A 417 -2.37 5.27 -12.47
C SER A 417 -3.81 4.82 -12.74
N SER A 418 -4.30 5.03 -13.96
CA SER A 418 -5.65 4.64 -14.37
C SER A 418 -5.87 3.12 -14.29
N THR A 419 -4.95 2.32 -14.83
CA THR A 419 -5.07 0.86 -14.84
C THR A 419 -4.89 0.25 -13.46
N ASN A 420 -3.96 0.77 -12.64
CA ASN A 420 -3.82 0.34 -11.26
C ASN A 420 -5.12 0.57 -10.48
N LYS A 421 -5.74 1.74 -10.65
CA LYS A 421 -7.01 2.07 -10.00
C LYS A 421 -8.19 1.23 -10.49
N LYS A 422 -8.30 1.00 -11.80
CA LYS A 422 -9.47 0.36 -12.41
C LYS A 422 -9.43 -1.17 -12.40
N SER A 423 -8.24 -1.76 -12.40
CA SER A 423 -8.08 -3.20 -12.62
C SER A 423 -7.27 -3.89 -11.53
N VAL A 424 -6.17 -3.28 -11.09
CA VAL A 424 -5.28 -3.92 -10.10
C VAL A 424 -5.88 -3.90 -8.70
N ILE A 425 -6.37 -2.73 -8.25
CA ILE A 425 -6.98 -2.60 -6.91
C ILE A 425 -8.16 -3.57 -6.73
N PRO A 426 -9.15 -3.65 -7.64
CA PRO A 426 -10.24 -4.62 -7.51
C PRO A 426 -9.73 -6.06 -7.51
N SER A 427 -8.79 -6.40 -8.40
CA SER A 427 -8.25 -7.77 -8.48
C SER A 427 -7.51 -8.20 -7.21
N LEU A 428 -6.78 -7.28 -6.57
CA LEU A 428 -6.15 -7.51 -5.26
C LEU A 428 -7.21 -7.73 -4.17
N ALA A 429 -8.23 -6.89 -4.12
CA ALA A 429 -9.31 -6.97 -3.13
C ALA A 429 -10.08 -8.30 -3.25
N ASP A 430 -10.50 -8.64 -4.46
CA ASP A 430 -11.24 -9.87 -4.75
C ASP A 430 -10.41 -11.11 -4.40
N HIS A 431 -9.12 -11.09 -4.74
CA HIS A 431 -8.23 -12.20 -4.43
C HIS A 431 -8.08 -12.39 -2.91
N LEU A 432 -7.82 -11.33 -2.16
CA LEU A 432 -7.70 -11.38 -0.70
C LEU A 432 -9.00 -11.87 -0.02
N LYS A 433 -10.16 -11.48 -0.54
CA LYS A 433 -11.47 -11.91 -0.02
C LYS A 433 -11.85 -13.35 -0.39
N SER A 434 -11.24 -13.90 -1.45
CA SER A 434 -11.52 -15.26 -1.93
C SER A 434 -10.76 -16.36 -1.19
N TYR A 435 -9.77 -16.00 -0.35
CA TYR A 435 -9.14 -16.92 0.60
C TYR A 435 -10.15 -17.34 1.65
#